data_AF-A0A2S5Z9R8-F1
#
_entry.id   AF-A0A2S5Z9R8-F1
#
_cell.length_a   1.000
_cell.length_b   1.000
_cell.length_c   1.000
_cell.angle_alpha   90.00
_cell.angle_beta   90.00
_cell.angle_gamma   90.00
#
_symmetry.space_group_name_H-M   'P 1'
#
loop_
_entity.id
_entity.type
_entity.pdbx_description
1 polymer ?
#
loop_
_entity_poly.entity_id
_entity_poly.type
_entity_poly.pdbx_seq_one_letter_code
_entity_poly.pdbx_strand_id
1 'polypeptide(L)'
;MQKNCIHSSSHDDVDSFSVVLARPSLRRNQQHTGVYYRDEDGALNFLHLASHRQLRLDPPDDHYVWVDVQLDDLSKMLLATYCTSVVSKNPQGLPYSICKEGAFFRADGTFHQEFEYSGLTCATFVLEIFRSQGFEVLDLRKWAQLPEDRVWQIQILQLLEQVGMPADYLDAQRKQLKEGVDRYRPEQVVAATAMDGWPLGFYDVKKTSEDLLSYAIKHREACG
;
A
#
# COMPACT_ATOMS: atom_id res chain seq x y z
N MET A 1 23.53 7.83 7.85
CA MET A 1 23.53 8.87 6.82
C MET A 1 23.54 8.18 5.46
N GLN A 2 22.42 8.32 4.74
CA GLN A 2 22.03 7.83 3.41
C GLN A 2 22.09 6.32 3.12
N LYS A 3 20.99 5.60 3.43
CA LYS A 3 20.58 4.40 2.67
C LYS A 3 19.35 4.76 1.81
N ASN A 4 19.57 5.59 0.80
CA ASN A 4 18.60 5.79 -0.28
C ASN A 4 18.93 4.80 -1.38
N CYS A 5 18.34 3.60 -1.41
CA CYS A 5 18.53 2.73 -2.58
C CYS A 5 17.24 2.22 -3.21
N ILE A 6 16.80 3.05 -4.15
CA ILE A 6 16.03 2.70 -5.36
C ILE A 6 16.96 2.04 -6.40
N HIS A 7 18.22 1.71 -6.08
CA HIS A 7 19.19 1.18 -7.05
C HIS A 7 19.95 -0.01 -6.45
N SER A 8 19.89 -1.19 -7.08
CA SER A 8 20.47 -2.46 -6.60
C SER A 8 19.86 -3.00 -5.29
N SER A 9 18.53 -3.10 -5.25
CA SER A 9 17.72 -3.54 -4.10
C SER A 9 17.89 -5.02 -3.76
N SER A 10 19.03 -5.43 -3.19
CA SER A 10 19.10 -6.76 -2.56
C SER A 10 18.08 -6.83 -1.43
N HIS A 11 17.43 -7.97 -1.26
CA HIS A 11 16.58 -8.23 -0.08
C HIS A 11 17.40 -8.29 1.21
N ASP A 12 18.70 -8.61 1.12
CA ASP A 12 19.61 -8.64 2.27
C ASP A 12 19.83 -7.24 2.89
N ASP A 13 19.64 -6.19 2.08
CA ASP A 13 19.81 -4.80 2.51
C ASP A 13 18.59 -4.23 3.26
N VAL A 14 17.47 -4.97 3.27
CA VAL A 14 16.33 -4.64 4.13
C VAL A 14 16.72 -4.89 5.58
N ASP A 15 16.66 -3.82 6.37
CA ASP A 15 16.85 -3.89 7.81
C ASP A 15 15.59 -4.46 8.49
N SER A 16 14.88 -3.67 9.31
CA SER A 16 13.71 -4.17 10.04
C SER A 16 12.39 -4.00 9.27
N PHE A 17 12.25 -2.91 8.52
CA PHE A 17 11.01 -2.55 7.84
C PHE A 17 11.25 -1.66 6.61
N SER A 18 10.62 -1.97 5.49
CA SER A 18 10.64 -1.19 4.26
C SER A 18 9.33 -1.32 3.49
N VAL A 19 9.10 -0.40 2.54
CA VAL A 19 7.87 -0.37 1.73
C VAL A 19 8.21 -0.73 0.29
N VAL A 20 7.37 -1.54 -0.34
CA VAL A 20 7.66 -2.10 -1.66
C VAL A 20 6.75 -1.57 -2.74
N LEU A 21 7.24 -1.53 -3.97
CA LEU A 21 6.49 -1.20 -5.17
C LEU A 21 6.80 -2.21 -6.27
N ALA A 22 5.78 -2.66 -6.98
CA ALA A 22 5.96 -3.35 -8.25
C ALA A 22 5.02 -2.82 -9.33
N ARG A 23 5.39 -3.13 -10.56
CA ARG A 23 4.52 -3.17 -11.73
C ARG A 23 4.22 -4.64 -12.06
N PRO A 24 3.16 -5.26 -11.50
CA PRO A 24 2.95 -6.70 -11.67
C PRO A 24 2.71 -7.14 -13.13
N SER A 25 2.24 -6.23 -13.97
CA SER A 25 2.05 -6.48 -15.40
C SER A 25 2.46 -5.26 -16.21
N LEU A 26 3.33 -5.46 -17.21
CA LEU A 26 3.68 -4.40 -18.16
C LEU A 26 2.47 -3.96 -19.00
N ARG A 27 1.50 -4.86 -19.21
CA ARG A 27 0.30 -4.60 -20.03
C ARG A 27 -0.78 -3.79 -19.32
N ARG A 28 -0.81 -3.81 -17.98
CA ARG A 28 -1.84 -3.12 -17.19
C ARG A 28 -1.24 -1.92 -16.50
N ASN A 29 -1.91 -0.75 -16.60
CA ASN A 29 -1.48 0.44 -15.87
C ASN A 29 -1.85 0.39 -14.38
N GLN A 30 -1.30 -0.61 -13.68
CA GLN A 30 -1.62 -0.90 -12.29
C GLN A 30 -0.36 -1.34 -11.54
N GLN A 31 -0.14 -0.71 -10.41
CA GLN A 31 0.94 -0.98 -9.49
C GLN A 31 0.40 -1.77 -8.30
N HIS A 32 1.31 -2.40 -7.57
CA HIS A 32 1.02 -3.05 -6.30
C HIS A 32 2.07 -2.65 -5.27
N THR A 33 1.65 -2.60 -4.01
CA THR A 33 2.51 -2.24 -2.87
C THR A 33 2.14 -3.06 -1.64
N GLY A 34 3.05 -3.08 -0.69
CA GLY A 34 2.95 -3.69 0.62
C GLY A 34 4.20 -3.35 1.41
N VAL A 35 4.53 -4.16 2.40
CA VAL A 35 5.69 -3.93 3.27
C VAL A 35 6.57 -5.16 3.33
N TYR A 36 7.86 -4.94 3.32
CA TYR A 36 8.86 -5.91 3.74
C TYR A 36 9.18 -5.66 5.21
N TYR A 37 9.23 -6.72 6.00
CA TYR A 37 9.66 -6.63 7.39
C TYR A 37 10.34 -7.92 7.83
N ARG A 38 11.24 -7.80 8.81
CA ARG A 38 11.83 -8.96 9.48
C ARG A 38 11.02 -9.31 10.71
N ASP A 39 10.69 -10.58 10.86
CA ASP A 39 10.06 -11.10 12.07
C ASP A 39 11.09 -11.32 13.20
N GLU A 40 10.62 -11.86 14.33
CA GLU A 40 11.45 -12.14 15.52
C GLU A 40 12.57 -13.16 15.22
N ASP A 41 12.39 -14.03 14.23
CA ASP A 41 13.37 -15.01 13.77
C ASP A 41 14.36 -14.42 12.73
N GLY A 42 14.16 -13.15 12.34
CA GLY A 42 14.96 -12.44 11.34
C GLY A 42 14.59 -12.77 9.89
N ALA A 43 13.55 -13.58 9.66
CA ALA A 43 13.10 -13.93 8.33
C ALA A 43 12.44 -12.73 7.66
N LEU A 44 12.82 -12.46 6.41
CA LEU A 44 12.24 -11.38 5.63
C LEU A 44 10.90 -11.84 5.05
N ASN A 45 9.85 -11.08 5.34
CA ASN A 45 8.49 -11.39 4.93
C ASN A 45 7.89 -10.27 4.07
N PHE A 46 7.05 -10.65 3.11
CA PHE A 46 6.25 -9.72 2.30
C PHE A 46 4.79 -9.71 2.75
N LEU A 47 4.39 -8.66 3.46
CA LEU A 47 3.01 -8.45 3.87
C LEU A 47 2.29 -7.49 2.92
N HIS A 48 1.20 -7.97 2.32
CA HIS A 48 0.39 -7.15 1.42
C HIS A 48 -1.06 -7.61 1.33
N LEU A 49 -1.93 -6.67 0.97
CA LEU A 49 -3.31 -6.95 0.59
C LEU A 49 -3.38 -7.23 -0.93
N ALA A 50 -3.23 -8.49 -1.32
CA ALA A 50 -3.12 -8.91 -2.73
C ALA A 50 -4.43 -8.74 -3.52
N SER A 51 -5.58 -8.94 -2.87
CA SER A 51 -6.93 -8.86 -3.43
C SER A 51 -7.99 -8.87 -2.32
N HIS A 52 -9.27 -8.92 -2.68
CA HIS A 52 -10.38 -9.02 -1.73
C HIS A 52 -10.24 -10.25 -0.82
N ARG A 53 -10.16 -10.01 0.50
CA ARG A 53 -9.93 -11.01 1.57
C ARG A 53 -8.63 -11.80 1.43
N GLN A 54 -7.64 -11.23 0.75
CA GLN A 54 -6.33 -11.86 0.56
C GLN A 54 -5.23 -11.01 1.18
N LEU A 55 -5.21 -10.97 2.52
CA LEU A 55 -4.04 -10.53 3.26
C LEU A 55 -3.02 -11.68 3.23
N ARG A 56 -1.85 -11.44 2.66
CA ARG A 56 -0.83 -12.48 2.44
C ARG A 56 0.47 -12.14 3.13
N LEU A 57 1.15 -13.19 3.55
CA LEU A 57 2.52 -13.18 4.03
C LEU A 57 3.31 -14.10 3.09
N ASP A 58 3.80 -13.51 2.00
CA ASP A 58 4.54 -14.21 0.95
C ASP A 58 6.07 -14.06 1.21
N PRO A 59 6.94 -14.91 0.63
CA PRO A 59 8.38 -14.64 0.59
C PRO A 59 8.68 -13.37 -0.21
N PRO A 60 9.86 -12.74 -0.04
CA PRO A 60 10.22 -11.58 -0.82
C PRO A 60 10.33 -11.94 -2.31
N ASP A 61 9.94 -11.02 -3.17
CA ASP A 61 9.81 -11.23 -4.62
C ASP A 61 10.71 -10.23 -5.37
N ASP A 62 11.59 -10.76 -6.23
CA ASP A 62 12.54 -9.99 -7.02
C ASP A 62 11.87 -9.06 -8.04
N HIS A 63 10.58 -9.22 -8.35
CA HIS A 63 9.85 -8.28 -9.21
C HIS A 63 9.49 -6.96 -8.50
N TYR A 64 9.66 -6.90 -7.18
CA TYR A 64 9.41 -5.72 -6.38
C TYR A 64 10.71 -4.95 -6.13
N VAL A 65 10.60 -3.64 -6.22
CA VAL A 65 11.61 -2.72 -5.70
C VAL A 65 11.16 -2.27 -4.32
N TRP A 66 12.09 -1.98 -3.42
CA TRP A 66 11.78 -1.51 -2.08
C TRP A 66 12.47 -0.18 -1.81
N VAL A 67 11.88 0.61 -0.91
CA VAL A 67 12.46 1.86 -0.42
C VAL A 67 12.64 1.77 1.09
N ASP A 68 13.75 2.31 1.57
CA ASP A 68 13.92 2.51 3.00
C ASP A 68 12.96 3.59 3.49
N VAL A 69 12.42 3.40 4.68
CA VAL A 69 11.50 4.35 5.30
C VAL A 69 12.30 5.38 6.10
N GLN A 70 11.92 6.66 6.03
CA GLN A 70 12.56 7.73 6.83
C GLN A 70 12.10 7.69 8.29
N LEU A 71 12.48 6.63 8.99
CA LEU A 71 12.27 6.41 10.41
C LEU A 71 13.55 5.89 11.05
N ASP A 72 13.69 6.11 12.35
CA ASP A 72 14.75 5.48 13.13
C ASP A 72 14.53 3.96 13.29
N ASP A 73 15.58 3.24 13.64
CA ASP A 73 15.58 1.77 13.71
C ASP A 73 14.56 1.23 14.73
N LEU A 74 14.34 1.94 15.84
CA LEU A 74 13.35 1.53 16.85
C LEU A 74 11.94 1.67 16.28
N SER A 75 11.62 2.78 15.62
CA SER A 75 10.34 2.97 14.94
C SER A 75 10.09 1.92 13.85
N LYS A 76 11.12 1.55 13.07
CA LYS A 76 11.03 0.46 12.08
C LYS A 76 10.77 -0.90 12.73
N MET A 77 11.45 -1.22 13.83
CA MET A 77 11.22 -2.46 14.59
C MET A 77 9.80 -2.54 15.16
N LEU A 78 9.25 -1.41 15.64
CA LEU A 78 7.88 -1.34 16.12
C LEU A 78 6.88 -1.61 14.98
N LEU A 79 7.08 -1.03 13.80
CA LEU A 79 6.25 -1.31 12.62
C LEU A 79 6.35 -2.78 12.17
N ALA A 80 7.54 -3.38 12.21
CA ALA A 80 7.75 -4.79 11.91
C ALA A 80 6.97 -5.70 12.88
N THR A 81 7.09 -5.45 14.19
CA THR A 81 6.35 -6.18 15.24
C THR A 81 4.84 -6.02 15.07
N TYR A 82 4.40 -4.81 14.71
CA TYR A 82 3.01 -4.53 14.46
C TYR A 82 2.46 -5.30 13.24
N CYS A 83 3.27 -5.51 12.19
CA CYS A 83 2.88 -6.33 11.05
C CYS A 83 2.58 -7.79 11.44
N THR A 84 3.36 -8.38 12.36
CA THR A 84 3.06 -9.70 12.93
C THR A 84 1.72 -9.73 13.66
N SER A 85 1.38 -8.65 14.37
CA SER A 85 0.06 -8.50 15.01
C SER A 85 -1.06 -8.39 13.97
N VAL A 86 -0.89 -7.61 12.91
CA VAL A 86 -1.86 -7.49 11.81
C VAL A 86 -2.13 -8.84 11.15
N VAL A 87 -1.10 -9.65 10.90
CA VAL A 87 -1.28 -10.99 10.32
C VAL A 87 -2.07 -11.90 11.27
N SER A 88 -1.64 -12.00 12.53
CA SER A 88 -2.24 -12.92 13.50
C SER A 88 -3.68 -12.56 13.89
N LYS A 89 -4.03 -11.28 13.90
CA LYS A 89 -5.37 -10.79 14.27
C LYS A 89 -6.40 -10.84 13.15
N ASN A 90 -5.98 -11.00 11.90
CA ASN A 90 -6.86 -10.93 10.73
C ASN A 90 -6.79 -12.21 9.86
N PRO A 91 -7.04 -13.41 10.42
CA PRO A 91 -6.89 -14.68 9.70
C PRO A 91 -7.89 -14.86 8.55
N GLN A 92 -8.97 -14.07 8.51
CA GLN A 92 -9.97 -14.09 7.44
C GLN A 92 -9.61 -13.14 6.26
N GLY A 93 -8.45 -12.50 6.34
CA GLY A 93 -8.03 -11.46 5.40
C GLY A 93 -8.79 -10.15 5.60
N LEU A 94 -8.59 -9.22 4.66
CA LEU A 94 -9.17 -7.88 4.70
C LEU A 94 -10.03 -7.63 3.47
N PRO A 95 -11.21 -7.00 3.60
CA PRO A 95 -12.00 -6.59 2.46
C PRO A 95 -11.22 -5.60 1.60
N TYR A 96 -11.21 -5.85 0.29
CA TYR A 96 -10.80 -4.83 -0.67
C TYR A 96 -11.91 -3.79 -0.81
N SER A 97 -11.57 -2.51 -0.94
CA SER A 97 -12.48 -1.44 -1.36
C SER A 97 -11.68 -0.31 -1.99
N ILE A 98 -12.28 0.39 -2.95
CA ILE A 98 -11.69 1.61 -3.52
C ILE A 98 -11.79 2.81 -2.58
N CYS A 99 -12.57 2.70 -1.50
CA CYS A 99 -12.77 3.72 -0.49
C CYS A 99 -12.32 3.21 0.88
N LYS A 100 -11.42 3.96 1.52
CA LYS A 100 -10.91 3.62 2.85
C LYS A 100 -11.79 4.10 4.00
N GLU A 101 -12.84 4.87 3.74
CA GLU A 101 -13.65 5.47 4.80
C GLU A 101 -14.31 4.38 5.65
N GLY A 102 -14.16 4.48 6.98
CA GLY A 102 -14.63 3.45 7.92
C GLY A 102 -13.79 2.16 7.96
N ALA A 103 -12.66 2.06 7.24
CA ALA A 103 -11.75 0.91 7.31
C ALA A 103 -10.43 1.30 7.97
N PHE A 104 -10.06 0.63 9.06
CA PHE A 104 -8.83 0.95 9.80
C PHE A 104 -8.31 -0.19 10.66
N PHE A 105 -7.04 -0.10 11.08
CA PHE A 105 -6.52 -0.96 12.13
C PHE A 105 -6.53 -0.28 13.49
N ARG A 106 -6.81 -1.07 14.53
CA ARG A 106 -6.58 -0.68 15.93
C ARG A 106 -5.12 -0.87 16.31
N ALA A 107 -4.71 -0.27 17.43
CA ALA A 107 -3.33 -0.35 17.93
C ALA A 107 -2.83 -1.79 18.18
N ASP A 108 -3.73 -2.77 18.36
CA ASP A 108 -3.40 -4.18 18.55
C ASP A 108 -3.32 -4.99 17.23
N GLY A 109 -3.48 -4.34 16.08
CA GLY A 109 -3.45 -4.96 14.75
C GLY A 109 -4.79 -5.48 14.26
N THR A 110 -5.86 -5.43 15.07
CA THR A 110 -7.19 -5.88 14.65
C THR A 110 -7.78 -4.92 13.62
N PHE A 111 -8.23 -5.45 12.48
CA PHE A 111 -8.97 -4.68 11.47
C PHE A 111 -10.39 -4.38 11.94
N HIS A 112 -10.82 -3.14 11.76
CA HIS A 112 -12.16 -2.69 12.04
C HIS A 112 -12.80 -2.09 10.79
N GLN A 113 -14.06 -2.46 10.59
CA GLN A 113 -14.89 -2.00 9.50
C GLN A 113 -16.14 -1.35 10.11
N GLU A 114 -16.23 -0.03 10.02
CA GLU A 114 -17.32 0.78 10.57
C GLU A 114 -18.56 0.74 9.68
N PHE A 115 -18.39 0.75 8.35
CA PHE A 115 -19.48 0.67 7.38
C PHE A 115 -19.43 -0.61 6.59
N GLU A 116 -20.60 -1.10 6.15
CA GLU A 116 -20.67 -2.27 5.30
C GLU A 116 -19.90 -2.04 3.98
N TYR A 117 -19.13 -3.04 3.56
CA TYR A 117 -18.27 -3.01 2.36
C TYR A 117 -17.13 -1.99 2.36
N SER A 118 -16.84 -1.31 3.48
CA SER A 118 -15.58 -0.57 3.64
C SER A 118 -14.40 -1.54 3.62
N GLY A 119 -13.27 -1.08 3.09
CA GLY A 119 -12.08 -1.90 2.97
C GLY A 119 -10.87 -1.09 2.56
N LEU A 120 -9.81 -1.78 2.15
CA LEU A 120 -8.55 -1.15 1.79
C LEU A 120 -8.10 -1.60 0.39
N THR A 121 -7.46 -0.69 -0.32
CA THR A 121 -6.58 -1.04 -1.44
C THR A 121 -5.21 -1.45 -0.89
N CYS A 122 -4.32 -1.96 -1.74
CA CYS A 122 -2.93 -2.22 -1.33
C CYS A 122 -2.21 -0.96 -0.82
N ALA A 123 -2.48 0.20 -1.43
CA ALA A 123 -1.89 1.47 -1.02
C ALA A 123 -2.47 1.99 0.31
N THR A 124 -3.79 1.95 0.48
CA THR A 124 -4.41 2.39 1.74
C THR A 124 -4.16 1.41 2.88
N PHE A 125 -3.91 0.13 2.59
CA PHE A 125 -3.39 -0.83 3.57
C PHE A 125 -2.06 -0.40 4.17
N VAL A 126 -1.09 0.00 3.33
CA VAL A 126 0.19 0.53 3.81
C VAL A 126 -0.02 1.79 4.65
N LEU A 127 -0.83 2.74 4.19
CA LEU A 127 -1.14 3.95 4.97
C LEU A 127 -1.75 3.64 6.34
N GLU A 128 -2.64 2.64 6.43
CA GLU A 128 -3.25 2.23 7.70
C GLU A 128 -2.26 1.54 8.65
N ILE A 129 -1.26 0.82 8.15
CA ILE A 129 -0.16 0.32 8.99
C ILE A 129 0.53 1.49 9.70
N PHE A 130 0.97 2.50 8.95
CA PHE A 130 1.62 3.69 9.51
C PHE A 130 0.69 4.46 10.46
N ARG A 131 -0.53 4.77 10.02
CA ARG A 131 -1.48 5.59 10.76
C ARG A 131 -1.85 4.96 12.11
N SER A 132 -2.04 3.65 12.14
CA SER A 132 -2.37 2.92 13.37
C SER A 132 -1.28 2.96 14.44
N GLN A 133 -0.03 3.23 14.02
CA GLN A 133 1.13 3.44 14.90
C GLN A 133 1.47 4.92 15.11
N GLY A 134 0.58 5.84 14.72
CA GLY A 134 0.73 7.28 14.93
C GLY A 134 1.55 8.02 13.87
N PHE A 135 1.89 7.36 12.76
CA PHE A 135 2.62 7.98 11.65
C PHE A 135 1.65 8.44 10.56
N GLU A 136 1.49 9.76 10.42
CA GLU A 136 0.70 10.36 9.35
C GLU A 136 1.59 10.64 8.13
N VAL A 137 1.70 9.69 7.21
CA VAL A 137 2.59 9.82 6.02
C VAL A 137 2.10 10.90 5.04
N LEU A 138 0.78 11.00 4.84
CA LEU A 138 0.17 11.90 3.86
C LEU A 138 -0.76 12.94 4.50
N ASP A 139 -0.71 14.18 4.01
CA ASP A 139 -1.68 15.23 4.36
C ASP A 139 -2.87 15.12 3.43
N LEU A 140 -3.90 14.40 3.88
CA LEU A 140 -5.10 14.11 3.08
C LEU A 140 -5.84 15.39 2.65
N ARG A 141 -5.68 16.50 3.37
CA ARG A 141 -6.31 17.79 3.03
C ARG A 141 -5.64 18.47 1.83
N LYS A 142 -4.40 18.09 1.53
CA LYS A 142 -3.61 18.55 0.39
C LYS A 142 -3.55 17.50 -0.72
N TRP A 143 -4.45 16.51 -0.68
CA TRP A 143 -4.51 15.46 -1.69
C TRP A 143 -5.32 15.93 -2.90
N ALA A 144 -4.78 15.75 -4.10
CA ALA A 144 -5.44 16.18 -5.33
C ALA A 144 -6.33 15.06 -5.89
N GLN A 145 -7.57 15.40 -6.24
CA GLN A 145 -8.44 14.53 -7.04
C GLN A 145 -8.17 14.78 -8.52
N LEU A 146 -7.68 13.75 -9.22
CA LEU A 146 -7.37 13.86 -10.64
C LEU A 146 -8.43 13.15 -11.50
N PRO A 147 -8.81 13.69 -12.66
CA PRO A 147 -9.80 13.07 -13.54
C PRO A 147 -9.48 11.61 -13.91
N GLU A 148 -8.20 11.27 -14.08
CA GLU A 148 -7.77 9.91 -14.41
C GLU A 148 -7.94 8.92 -13.26
N ASP A 149 -8.03 9.39 -12.00
CA ASP A 149 -8.29 8.51 -10.86
C ASP A 149 -9.71 7.95 -10.92
N ARG A 150 -10.66 8.79 -11.37
CA ARG A 150 -12.04 8.37 -11.63
C ARG A 150 -12.12 7.31 -12.72
N VAL A 151 -11.32 7.46 -13.80
CA VAL A 151 -11.25 6.46 -14.88
C VAL A 151 -10.76 5.12 -14.33
N TRP A 152 -9.70 5.13 -13.51
CA TRP A 152 -9.19 3.92 -12.88
C TRP A 152 -10.21 3.29 -11.92
N GLN A 153 -10.88 4.08 -11.09
CA GLN A 153 -11.90 3.58 -10.14
C GLN A 153 -13.04 2.86 -10.89
N ILE A 154 -13.52 3.42 -12.00
CA ILE A 154 -14.53 2.78 -12.85
C ILE A 154 -14.03 1.44 -13.41
N GLN A 155 -12.78 1.40 -13.90
CA GLN A 155 -12.18 0.16 -14.43
C GLN A 155 -12.03 -0.91 -13.36
N ILE A 156 -11.67 -0.54 -12.13
CA ILE A 156 -11.60 -1.47 -11.00
C ILE A 156 -12.98 -2.02 -10.66
N LEU A 157 -14.04 -1.20 -10.64
CA LEU A 157 -15.40 -1.69 -10.40
C LEU A 157 -15.85 -2.67 -11.49
N GLN A 158 -15.52 -2.41 -12.75
CA GLN A 158 -15.79 -3.36 -13.84
C GLN A 158 -15.01 -4.68 -13.66
N LEU A 159 -13.76 -4.61 -13.21
CA LEU A 159 -12.98 -5.82 -12.92
C LEU A 159 -13.59 -6.61 -11.75
N LEU A 160 -14.02 -5.93 -10.69
CA LEU A 160 -14.67 -6.54 -9.53
C LEU A 160 -15.99 -7.23 -9.92
N GLU A 161 -16.75 -6.61 -10.82
CA GLU A 161 -17.95 -7.20 -11.41
C GLU A 161 -17.62 -8.46 -12.25
N GLN A 162 -16.57 -8.41 -13.06
CA GLN A 162 -16.13 -9.56 -13.88
C GLN A 162 -15.64 -10.75 -13.05
N VAL A 163 -15.03 -10.51 -11.89
CA VAL A 163 -14.61 -11.58 -10.96
C VAL A 163 -15.74 -12.05 -10.04
N GLY A 164 -16.98 -11.56 -10.23
CA GLY A 164 -18.17 -12.05 -9.57
C GLY A 164 -18.40 -11.51 -8.16
N MET A 165 -17.99 -10.27 -7.87
CA MET A 165 -18.33 -9.66 -6.58
C MET A 165 -19.85 -9.47 -6.42
N PRO A 166 -20.37 -9.59 -5.18
CA PRO A 166 -21.79 -9.38 -4.89
C PRO A 166 -22.32 -8.03 -5.38
N ALA A 167 -23.58 -7.99 -5.83
CA ALA A 167 -24.18 -6.80 -6.41
C ALA A 167 -24.33 -5.64 -5.41
N ASP A 168 -24.72 -5.98 -4.17
CA ASP A 168 -24.80 -5.06 -3.03
C ASP A 168 -23.44 -4.41 -2.71
N TYR A 169 -22.36 -5.20 -2.72
CA TYR A 169 -20.99 -4.69 -2.61
C TYR A 169 -20.67 -3.72 -3.74
N LEU A 170 -20.94 -4.08 -4.99
CA LEU A 170 -20.66 -3.22 -6.15
C LEU A 170 -21.46 -1.91 -6.10
N ASP A 171 -22.73 -1.97 -5.70
CA ASP A 171 -23.61 -0.81 -5.56
C ASP A 171 -23.12 0.14 -4.47
N ALA A 172 -22.64 -0.39 -3.34
CA ALA A 172 -22.02 0.42 -2.29
C ALA A 172 -20.76 1.14 -2.79
N GLN A 173 -19.87 0.46 -3.51
CA GLN A 173 -18.67 1.10 -4.08
C GLN A 173 -19.03 2.15 -5.15
N ARG A 174 -20.04 1.88 -5.99
CA ARG A 174 -20.54 2.84 -7.00
C ARG A 174 -21.16 4.07 -6.34
N LYS A 175 -21.83 3.92 -5.21
CA LYS A 175 -22.38 5.04 -4.43
C LYS A 175 -21.26 5.94 -3.92
N GLN A 176 -20.25 5.37 -3.26
CA GLN A 176 -19.12 6.15 -2.76
C GLN A 176 -18.37 6.87 -3.89
N LEU A 177 -18.13 6.20 -5.02
CA LEU A 177 -17.53 6.83 -6.20
C LEU A 177 -18.31 8.06 -6.71
N LYS A 178 -19.64 8.09 -6.55
CA LYS A 178 -20.46 9.27 -6.90
C LYS A 178 -20.30 10.41 -5.90
N GLU A 179 -20.12 10.09 -4.63
CA GLU A 179 -19.90 11.05 -3.54
C GLU A 179 -18.50 11.67 -3.59
N GLY A 180 -17.55 10.96 -4.21
CA GLY A 180 -16.18 11.42 -4.43
C GLY A 180 -15.21 10.67 -3.52
N VAL A 181 -14.27 9.96 -4.12
CA VAL A 181 -13.30 9.14 -3.38
C VAL A 181 -11.90 9.50 -3.86
N ASP A 182 -11.05 9.89 -2.91
CA ASP A 182 -9.63 10.11 -3.18
C ASP A 182 -8.94 8.80 -3.51
N ARG A 183 -8.05 8.83 -4.50
CA ARG A 183 -7.18 7.71 -4.82
C ARG A 183 -5.78 7.97 -4.29
N TYR A 184 -5.27 7.00 -3.55
CA TYR A 184 -3.86 6.96 -3.14
C TYR A 184 -3.15 5.94 -4.02
N ARG A 185 -2.29 6.40 -4.92
CA ARG A 185 -1.59 5.50 -5.85
C ARG A 185 -0.43 4.81 -5.14
N PRO A 186 -0.17 3.52 -5.41
CA PRO A 186 0.94 2.79 -4.78
C PRO A 186 2.28 3.52 -4.85
N GLU A 187 2.67 4.02 -6.02
CA GLU A 187 3.94 4.74 -6.21
C GLU A 187 4.04 6.04 -5.41
N GLN A 188 2.92 6.71 -5.16
CA GLN A 188 2.87 7.93 -4.35
C GLN A 188 3.01 7.63 -2.86
N VAL A 189 2.32 6.59 -2.39
CA VAL A 189 2.43 6.13 -1.00
C VAL A 189 3.85 5.67 -0.71
N VAL A 190 4.42 4.84 -1.57
CA VAL A 190 5.80 4.34 -1.41
C VAL A 190 6.80 5.49 -1.44
N ALA A 191 6.69 6.41 -2.40
CA ALA A 191 7.56 7.58 -2.48
C ALA A 191 7.48 8.44 -1.21
N ALA A 192 6.27 8.68 -0.69
CA ALA A 192 6.08 9.45 0.54
C ALA A 192 6.80 8.81 1.73
N THR A 193 6.75 7.47 1.86
CA THR A 193 7.43 6.77 2.97
C THR A 193 8.96 6.87 2.92
N ALA A 194 9.54 7.18 1.76
CA ALA A 194 10.98 7.36 1.59
C ALA A 194 11.44 8.82 1.79
N MET A 195 10.52 9.75 2.05
CA MET A 195 10.78 11.18 2.18
C MET A 195 10.64 11.65 3.62
N ASP A 196 11.40 12.68 4.00
CA ASP A 196 11.28 13.36 5.29
C ASP A 196 10.10 14.34 5.32
N GLY A 197 9.73 14.80 6.51
CA GLY A 197 8.80 15.94 6.68
C GLY A 197 7.32 15.58 6.59
N TRP A 198 6.96 14.35 6.97
CA TRP A 198 5.56 13.92 7.07
C TRP A 198 4.72 14.85 7.98
N PRO A 199 3.43 15.07 7.67
CA PRO A 199 2.67 14.53 6.54
C PRO A 199 2.91 15.29 5.22
N LEU A 200 2.95 14.57 4.10
CA LEU A 200 3.21 15.12 2.75
C LEU A 200 1.94 15.24 1.90
N GLY A 201 1.79 16.35 1.18
CA GLY A 201 0.70 16.57 0.22
C GLY A 201 1.00 15.98 -1.16
N PHE A 202 0.00 16.05 -2.05
CA PHE A 202 0.10 15.48 -3.40
C PHE A 202 1.29 16.05 -4.21
N TYR A 203 1.49 17.37 -4.17
CA TYR A 203 2.54 18.02 -4.93
C TYR A 203 3.94 17.78 -4.36
N ASP A 204 4.04 17.51 -3.05
CA ASP A 204 5.32 17.22 -2.40
C ASP A 204 5.91 15.90 -2.91
N VAL A 205 5.07 14.88 -3.12
CA VAL A 205 5.51 13.52 -3.50
C VAL A 205 5.56 13.30 -5.02
N LYS A 206 4.96 14.19 -5.82
CA LYS A 206 4.72 13.97 -7.25
C LYS A 206 5.98 13.57 -8.01
N LYS A 207 7.05 14.37 -7.91
CA LYS A 207 8.28 14.13 -8.66
C LYS A 207 8.95 12.81 -8.26
N THR A 208 9.10 12.58 -6.95
CA THR A 208 9.69 11.35 -6.41
C THR A 208 8.89 10.11 -6.83
N SER A 209 7.55 10.19 -6.84
CA SER A 209 6.68 9.10 -7.26
C SER A 209 6.80 8.76 -8.75
N GLU A 210 6.98 9.77 -9.61
CA GLU A 210 7.19 9.58 -11.06
C GLU A 210 8.53 8.91 -11.36
N ASP A 211 9.59 9.31 -10.64
CA ASP A 211 10.92 8.72 -10.77
C ASP A 211 10.94 7.27 -10.26
N LEU A 212 10.32 7.01 -9.10
CA LEU A 212 10.17 5.68 -8.53
C LEU A 212 9.35 4.76 -9.45
N LEU A 213 8.24 5.24 -10.00
CA LEU A 213 7.43 4.47 -10.94
C LEU A 213 8.23 4.13 -12.21
N SER A 214 8.96 5.10 -12.76
CA SER A 214 9.82 4.88 -13.93
C SER A 214 10.87 3.81 -13.66
N TYR A 215 11.42 3.78 -12.45
CA TYR A 215 12.34 2.74 -12.03
C TYR A 215 11.66 1.37 -11.91
N ALA A 216 10.52 1.28 -11.22
CA ALA A 216 9.80 0.02 -11.05
C ALA A 216 9.35 -0.61 -12.38
N ILE A 217 9.01 0.21 -13.38
CA ILE A 217 8.70 -0.28 -14.74
C ILE A 217 9.95 -0.90 -15.40
N LYS A 218 11.08 -0.18 -15.39
CA LYS A 218 12.35 -0.68 -15.97
C LYS A 218 12.84 -1.94 -15.25
N HIS A 219 12.68 -1.99 -13.94
CA HIS A 219 13.00 -3.16 -13.13
C HIS A 219 12.17 -4.37 -13.56
N ARG A 220 10.84 -4.20 -13.71
CA ARG A 220 9.97 -5.26 -14.22
C ARG A 220 10.37 -5.72 -15.62
N GLU A 221 10.72 -4.81 -16.53
CA GLU A 221 11.20 -5.16 -17.87
C GLU A 221 12.48 -6.00 -17.85
N ALA A 222 13.37 -5.76 -16.90
CA ALA A 222 14.62 -6.51 -16.74
C ALA A 222 14.41 -7.92 -16.18
N CYS A 223 13.39 -8.12 -15.32
CA CYS A 223 13.06 -9.43 -14.72
C CYS A 223 12.29 -10.38 -15.66
N GLY A 224 11.66 -9.88 -16.73
CA GLY A 224 10.78 -10.65 -17.63
C GLY A 224 9.33 -10.74 -17.14
#